data_AF-A0A498MD28-F1
#
_entry.id   AF-A0A498MD28-F1
#
_cell.length_a   1.000
_cell.length_b   1.000
_cell.length_c   1.000
_cell.angle_alpha   90.00
_cell.angle_beta   90.00
_cell.angle_gamma   90.00
#
_symmetry.space_group_name_H-M   'P 1'
#
loop_
_entity.id
_entity.type
_entity.pdbx_description
1 polymer ?
#
loop_
_entity_poly.entity_id
_entity_poly.type
_entity_poly.pdbx_seq_one_letter_code
_entity_poly.pdbx_strand_id
1 'polypeptide(L)'
;MALVLPFLLLLLPSPALSSRHLQTGTPRVSRDIKSQPIKVVISDTCARDGAKERELDLDPDSPLVLTHRIRLVPGSGSACGQCEVDFAALRDRIERLEKEVSDLREKCGGPEGCCNAQQSKGAVCTTVRPTTDECPDDCSDQGRCVDGKCVCFPGFSGPDCSVPDCPDDCSSRGRCVNGRCVCDPGFTGPDCSSSTCPENCNDRGRCVNGRCVCDAGFTGSDCGTRSCPANCNNRGRCVNGRCVCDAGFTGSDCGTRSCPGNCNKRGRCANGKCVCDAGFAGEDCSEMSCPGNCNDRGRCVNGQCVCDPGFSGPDCSAKTCPENCNNRGRCVNGKCVCESGFTGPDCSSRSCPGNCSNHGRCVDGLCVCDGGFTGPDCSSKTCPSDCNNKGRCVNGKCVCDVGFSGQDCSTKTCPNNCSNKGRCMRGRCVCRRGFTGPDCSECQSGFTGENCDTALAAVSRLSTRDVTESSVTLFWTPPSVQYDTYHITFTSRASTASRTHILSYTSSL
;
A
#
# COMPACT_ATOMS: atom_id res chain seq x y z
N MET A 1 -36.67 -53.91 9.43
CA MET A 1 -37.52 -53.11 8.52
C MET A 1 -36.65 -52.58 7.40
N ALA A 2 -37.04 -52.86 6.16
CA ALA A 2 -36.22 -52.77 4.96
C ALA A 2 -36.06 -51.34 4.40
N LEU A 3 -34.94 -51.14 3.68
CA LEU A 3 -34.77 -50.50 2.35
C LEU A 3 -33.42 -49.76 2.31
N VAL A 4 -32.35 -50.39 1.81
CA VAL A 4 -31.90 -50.48 0.39
C VAL A 4 -31.09 -49.24 -0.05
N LEU A 5 -29.78 -49.51 -0.15
CA LEU A 5 -28.62 -48.87 -0.80
C LEU A 5 -28.88 -48.42 -2.28
N PRO A 6 -27.98 -47.70 -3.03
CA PRO A 6 -26.52 -47.94 -3.05
C PRO A 6 -25.49 -46.82 -3.43
N PHE A 7 -24.24 -47.06 -2.96
CA PHE A 7 -22.90 -47.04 -3.60
C PHE A 7 -22.38 -45.76 -4.31
N LEU A 8 -21.20 -45.18 -4.02
CA LEU A 8 -19.85 -45.62 -3.57
C LEU A 8 -19.04 -46.41 -4.63
N LEU A 9 -18.00 -45.76 -5.20
CA LEU A 9 -16.56 -46.08 -5.15
C LEU A 9 -15.75 -45.89 -6.44
N LEU A 10 -14.56 -45.30 -6.22
CA LEU A 10 -13.38 -45.12 -7.06
C LEU A 10 -12.80 -46.42 -7.63
N LEU A 11 -12.01 -46.30 -8.71
CA LEU A 11 -10.56 -46.65 -8.78
C LEU A 11 -9.97 -46.47 -10.21
N LEU A 12 -8.77 -45.88 -10.28
CA LEU A 12 -7.76 -45.95 -11.37
C LEU A 12 -7.05 -47.33 -11.33
N PRO A 13 -6.23 -47.83 -12.31
CA PRO A 13 -5.27 -47.12 -13.18
C PRO A 13 -5.01 -47.68 -14.63
N SER A 14 -4.14 -47.00 -15.39
CA SER A 14 -3.55 -47.35 -16.72
C SER A 14 -2.62 -48.60 -16.67
N PRO A 15 -2.13 -49.23 -17.78
CA PRO A 15 -1.26 -48.60 -18.81
C PRO A 15 -1.21 -49.19 -20.27
N ALA A 16 -0.64 -48.37 -21.18
CA ALA A 16 0.29 -48.64 -22.29
C ALA A 16 -0.02 -49.44 -23.58
N LEU A 17 0.49 -48.85 -24.69
CA LEU A 17 1.13 -49.40 -25.90
C LEU A 17 0.35 -49.62 -27.23
N SER A 18 0.65 -48.70 -28.17
CA SER A 18 1.25 -48.94 -29.49
C SER A 18 0.43 -48.75 -30.79
N SER A 19 0.91 -47.77 -31.56
CA SER A 19 1.16 -47.76 -33.01
C SER A 19 0.22 -47.00 -33.96
N ARG A 20 0.76 -45.84 -34.35
CA ARG A 20 0.63 -45.03 -35.59
C ARG A 20 -0.33 -45.51 -36.69
N HIS A 21 -1.25 -44.63 -37.09
CA HIS A 21 -1.19 -44.05 -38.44
C HIS A 21 -1.81 -42.63 -38.50
N LEU A 22 -1.21 -41.86 -39.39
CA LEU A 22 -1.28 -40.43 -39.69
C LEU A 22 -2.68 -39.94 -40.14
N GLN A 23 -3.20 -38.84 -39.57
CA GLN A 23 -3.96 -37.82 -40.32
C GLN A 23 -4.16 -36.51 -39.51
N THR A 24 -3.47 -35.48 -40.01
CA THR A 24 -3.74 -34.03 -40.02
C THR A 24 -4.79 -33.48 -39.04
N GLY A 25 -4.29 -32.81 -38.00
CA GLY A 25 -5.10 -32.00 -37.09
C GLY A 25 -5.51 -30.66 -37.68
N THR A 26 -6.79 -30.35 -37.56
CA THR A 26 -7.33 -28.99 -37.51
C THR A 26 -7.49 -28.59 -36.04
N PRO A 27 -7.03 -27.39 -35.64
CA PRO A 27 -7.48 -26.79 -34.40
C PRO A 27 -8.16 -25.43 -34.62
N ARG A 28 -9.40 -25.38 -34.12
CA ARG A 28 -10.00 -24.36 -33.25
C ARG A 28 -9.92 -22.88 -33.67
N VAL A 29 -11.12 -22.33 -33.89
CA VAL A 29 -11.43 -20.90 -33.94
C VAL A 29 -11.69 -20.33 -32.53
N SER A 30 -11.29 -19.07 -32.39
CA SER A 30 -11.64 -18.02 -31.42
C SER A 30 -11.00 -17.98 -30.02
N ARG A 31 -10.00 -17.09 -29.91
CA ARG A 31 -10.01 -16.02 -28.92
C ARG A 31 -9.70 -14.69 -29.63
N ASP A 32 -10.71 -13.84 -29.74
CA ASP A 32 -10.60 -12.43 -30.13
C ASP A 32 -9.63 -11.69 -29.21
N ILE A 33 -8.47 -11.30 -29.74
CA ILE A 33 -7.58 -10.33 -29.10
C ILE A 33 -7.83 -9.01 -29.81
N LYS A 34 -8.61 -8.14 -29.16
CA LYS A 34 -8.84 -6.77 -29.62
C LYS A 34 -7.51 -6.02 -29.58
N SER A 35 -6.97 -5.70 -30.75
CA SER A 35 -5.75 -4.89 -30.93
C SER A 35 -5.96 -3.48 -30.35
N GLN A 36 -5.02 -3.02 -29.55
CA GLN A 36 -5.01 -1.64 -29.04
C GLN A 36 -4.26 -0.74 -30.03
N PRO A 37 -4.73 0.52 -30.25
CA PRO A 37 -4.05 1.46 -31.14
C PRO A 37 -2.65 1.81 -30.59
N ILE A 38 -1.66 1.86 -31.49
CA ILE A 38 -0.29 2.24 -31.17
C ILE A 38 -0.21 3.77 -31.17
N LYS A 39 0.10 4.39 -30.02
CA LYS A 39 0.36 5.83 -29.91
C LYS A 39 1.78 6.16 -30.35
N VAL A 40 1.92 7.02 -31.36
CA VAL A 40 3.20 7.54 -31.84
C VAL A 40 3.28 9.03 -31.53
N VAL A 41 4.27 9.44 -30.72
CA VAL A 41 4.55 10.84 -30.38
C VAL A 41 5.74 11.31 -31.22
N ILE A 42 5.52 12.29 -32.10
CA ILE A 42 6.57 12.89 -32.92
C ILE A 42 6.97 14.22 -32.27
N SER A 43 8.24 14.36 -31.88
CA SER A 43 8.80 15.59 -31.30
C SER A 43 9.76 16.23 -32.30
N ASP A 44 9.40 17.43 -32.78
CA ASP A 44 10.28 18.25 -33.62
C ASP A 44 11.21 19.08 -32.72
N THR A 45 12.51 18.77 -32.72
CA THR A 45 13.52 19.50 -31.97
C THR A 45 14.21 20.55 -32.83
N CYS A 46 13.47 21.52 -33.36
CA CYS A 46 14.05 22.71 -34.02
C CYS A 46 13.13 23.93 -33.93
N ALA A 47 12.94 24.50 -32.74
CA ALA A 47 12.72 25.93 -32.53
C ALA A 47 12.87 26.26 -31.03
N ARG A 48 13.51 27.41 -30.74
CA ARG A 48 13.42 28.03 -29.41
C ARG A 48 12.00 28.56 -29.23
N ASP A 49 11.45 28.29 -28.05
CA ASP A 49 10.08 28.53 -27.54
C ASP A 49 8.96 27.60 -28.03
N GLY A 50 8.49 26.76 -27.08
CA GLY A 50 7.16 26.16 -27.06
C GLY A 50 6.97 24.89 -27.90
N ALA A 51 7.28 23.72 -27.32
CA ALA A 51 6.98 22.42 -27.92
C ALA A 51 5.46 22.24 -28.13
N LYS A 52 5.03 21.95 -29.37
CA LYS A 52 3.68 21.46 -29.67
C LYS A 52 3.76 19.98 -30.04
N GLU A 53 3.21 19.14 -29.17
CA GLU A 53 3.04 17.71 -29.40
C GLU A 53 1.82 17.46 -30.30
N ARG A 54 1.93 16.53 -31.26
CA ARG A 54 0.78 16.01 -32.02
C ARG A 54 0.70 14.50 -31.88
N GLU A 55 -0.45 14.01 -31.41
CA GLU A 55 -0.80 12.58 -31.37
C GLU A 55 -1.51 12.18 -32.68
N LEU A 56 -1.14 11.01 -33.24
CA LEU A 56 -1.90 10.35 -34.30
C LEU A 56 -2.25 8.91 -33.87
N ASP A 57 -3.51 8.54 -34.06
CA ASP A 57 -4.01 7.19 -33.87
C ASP A 57 -4.00 6.44 -35.21
N LEU A 58 -3.40 5.24 -35.24
CA LEU A 58 -3.32 4.40 -36.45
C LEU A 58 -4.01 3.06 -36.21
N ASP A 59 -4.74 2.60 -37.22
CA ASP A 59 -5.41 1.29 -37.23
C ASP A 59 -4.39 0.14 -37.43
N PRO A 60 -4.65 -1.05 -36.86
CA PRO A 60 -3.81 -2.23 -37.07
C PRO A 60 -3.77 -2.62 -38.56
N ASP A 61 -2.59 -2.99 -39.05
CA ASP A 61 -2.27 -3.33 -40.47
C ASP A 61 -2.18 -2.16 -41.47
N SER A 62 -2.18 -0.91 -41.01
CA SER A 62 -1.90 0.25 -41.87
C SER A 62 -0.37 0.46 -42.07
N PRO A 63 0.14 0.58 -43.31
CA PRO A 63 1.55 0.85 -43.55
C PRO A 63 1.92 2.30 -43.17
N LEU A 64 2.88 2.47 -42.24
CA LEU A 64 3.44 3.78 -41.90
C LEU A 64 4.42 4.23 -43.00
N VAL A 65 3.94 5.04 -43.96
CA VAL A 65 4.77 5.61 -45.03
C VAL A 65 5.20 7.04 -44.64
N LEU A 66 6.41 7.19 -44.07
CA LEU A 66 7.04 8.48 -43.86
C LEU A 66 7.57 9.03 -45.19
N THR A 67 6.79 9.87 -45.86
CA THR A 67 7.22 10.54 -47.09
C THR A 67 7.93 11.85 -46.75
N HIS A 68 9.26 11.86 -46.87
CA HIS A 68 10.05 13.09 -46.74
C HIS A 68 10.01 13.87 -48.06
N ARG A 69 9.10 14.85 -48.16
CA ARG A 69 9.03 15.78 -49.31
C ARG A 69 9.95 16.97 -49.06
N ILE A 70 11.17 16.90 -49.56
CA ILE A 70 12.05 18.07 -49.65
C ILE A 70 11.49 18.98 -50.75
N ARG A 71 10.88 20.10 -50.38
CA ARG A 71 10.56 21.19 -51.31
C ARG A 71 11.73 22.17 -51.32
N LEU A 72 12.48 22.18 -52.41
CA LEU A 72 13.39 23.29 -52.71
C LEU A 72 12.56 24.41 -53.34
N VAL A 73 12.26 25.45 -52.57
CA VAL A 73 11.69 26.71 -53.06
C VAL A 73 12.72 27.81 -52.80
N PRO A 74 13.06 28.66 -53.79
CA PRO A 74 14.01 29.74 -53.58
C PRO A 74 13.41 30.78 -52.63
N GLY A 75 14.22 31.16 -51.63
CA GLY A 75 13.79 31.79 -50.39
C GLY A 75 13.40 33.26 -50.50
N SER A 76 12.50 33.63 -49.58
CA SER A 76 12.23 34.99 -49.12
C SER A 76 12.21 34.98 -47.59
N GLY A 77 13.15 35.71 -46.97
CA GLY A 77 12.94 36.35 -45.66
C GLY A 77 13.69 35.77 -44.45
N SER A 78 14.86 36.36 -44.16
CA SER A 78 15.38 36.84 -42.86
C SER A 78 15.36 35.90 -41.62
N ALA A 79 16.43 35.67 -40.85
CA ALA A 79 17.66 36.43 -40.64
C ALA A 79 18.78 35.55 -40.03
N CYS A 80 19.98 35.60 -40.61
CA CYS A 80 21.24 35.65 -39.87
C CYS A 80 22.25 36.31 -40.81
N GLY A 81 22.52 37.59 -40.57
CA GLY A 81 23.40 38.41 -41.40
C GLY A 81 24.85 38.04 -41.13
N GLN A 82 25.56 37.65 -42.20
CA GLN A 82 26.91 38.14 -42.53
C GLN A 82 27.45 37.56 -43.87
N CYS A 83 26.61 37.32 -44.89
CA CYS A 83 27.08 36.73 -46.16
C CYS A 83 26.60 37.44 -47.44
N GLU A 84 25.98 38.63 -47.36
CA GLU A 84 25.53 39.38 -48.55
C GLU A 84 26.48 40.49 -49.01
N VAL A 85 27.42 40.93 -48.17
CA VAL A 85 28.35 42.02 -48.52
C VAL A 85 29.50 41.58 -49.44
N ASP A 86 29.85 40.29 -49.49
CA ASP A 86 30.96 39.81 -50.31
C ASP A 86 30.57 39.47 -51.76
N PHE A 87 29.32 39.08 -52.01
CA PHE A 87 28.84 38.74 -53.36
C PHE A 87 28.36 39.95 -54.17
N ALA A 88 28.02 41.07 -53.52
CA ALA A 88 27.75 42.33 -54.21
C ALA A 88 29.04 42.96 -54.77
N ALA A 89 30.14 42.92 -54.00
CA ALA A 89 31.45 43.43 -54.43
C ALA A 89 32.05 42.65 -55.62
N LEU A 90 31.74 41.36 -55.73
CA LEU A 90 32.16 40.50 -56.85
C LEU A 90 31.37 40.75 -58.15
N ARG A 91 30.06 41.01 -58.07
CA ARG A 91 29.23 41.34 -59.24
C ARG A 91 29.58 42.70 -59.84
N ASP A 92 29.78 43.70 -58.99
CA ASP A 92 30.14 45.06 -59.39
C ASP A 92 31.53 45.12 -60.07
N ARG A 93 32.41 44.16 -59.74
CA ARG A 93 33.74 44.00 -60.35
C ARG A 93 33.70 43.28 -61.69
N ILE A 94 32.73 42.39 -61.91
CA ILE A 94 32.52 41.70 -63.20
C ILE A 94 31.89 42.65 -64.23
N GLU A 95 30.92 43.49 -63.84
CA GLU A 95 30.33 44.50 -64.73
C GLU A 95 31.35 45.56 -65.20
N ARG A 96 32.30 45.95 -64.35
CA ARG A 96 33.40 46.86 -64.74
C ARG A 96 34.36 46.23 -65.75
N LEU A 97 34.66 44.94 -65.59
CA LEU A 97 35.53 44.20 -66.52
C LEU A 97 34.85 43.94 -67.87
N GLU A 98 33.54 43.68 -67.90
CA GLU A 98 32.79 43.57 -69.17
C GLU A 98 32.70 44.90 -69.94
N LYS A 99 32.66 46.03 -69.22
CA LYS A 99 32.71 47.37 -69.81
C LYS A 99 34.09 47.70 -70.40
N GLU A 100 35.18 47.38 -69.70
CA GLU A 100 36.54 47.56 -70.23
C GLU A 100 36.83 46.65 -71.44
N VAL A 101 36.28 45.42 -71.47
CA VAL A 101 36.41 44.49 -72.61
C VAL A 101 35.56 44.94 -73.81
N SER A 102 34.40 45.59 -73.60
CA SER A 102 33.64 46.25 -74.67
C SER A 102 34.36 47.47 -75.23
N ASP A 103 34.93 48.33 -74.39
CA ASP A 103 35.67 49.52 -74.82
C ASP A 103 36.96 49.16 -75.59
N LEU A 104 37.58 48.02 -75.26
CA LEU A 104 38.70 47.43 -76.02
C LEU A 104 38.25 46.84 -77.37
N ARG A 105 37.03 46.28 -77.45
CA ARG A 105 36.45 45.75 -78.68
C ARG A 105 36.04 46.86 -79.65
N GLU A 106 35.65 48.03 -79.15
CA GLU A 106 35.34 49.22 -79.96
C GLU A 106 36.61 49.90 -80.51
N LYS A 107 37.70 49.94 -79.72
CA LYS A 107 39.02 50.42 -80.19
C LYS A 107 39.70 49.51 -81.22
N CYS A 108 39.26 48.26 -81.35
CA CYS A 108 39.82 47.25 -82.27
C CYS A 108 38.81 46.75 -83.32
N GLY A 109 37.68 47.45 -83.52
CA GLY A 109 36.55 47.00 -84.35
C GLY A 109 36.28 47.80 -85.63
N GLY A 110 37.19 48.67 -86.07
CA GLY A 110 37.07 49.43 -87.32
C GLY A 110 37.59 48.67 -88.56
N PRO A 111 37.28 49.10 -89.80
CA PRO A 111 37.67 48.39 -91.03
C PRO A 111 39.17 48.42 -91.36
N GLU A 112 40.01 49.04 -90.52
CA GLU A 112 41.46 48.99 -90.63
C GLU A 112 42.04 48.18 -89.46
N GLY A 113 42.32 46.90 -89.73
CA GLY A 113 42.95 46.01 -88.77
C GLY A 113 44.40 46.42 -88.50
N CYS A 114 44.79 46.41 -87.23
CA CYS A 114 46.18 46.57 -86.79
C CYS A 114 47.01 45.32 -87.13
N CYS A 115 47.38 45.16 -88.41
CA CYS A 115 48.53 44.42 -88.92
C CYS A 115 48.58 44.55 -90.46
N ASN A 116 49.30 45.56 -90.97
CA ASN A 116 49.66 45.61 -92.40
C ASN A 116 50.89 44.72 -92.65
N ALA A 117 50.72 43.71 -93.48
CA ALA A 117 51.82 42.99 -94.12
C ALA A 117 52.45 43.87 -95.21
N GLN A 118 53.78 43.77 -95.37
CA GLN A 118 54.65 44.43 -96.36
C GLN A 118 55.25 45.79 -95.98
N GLN A 119 56.44 45.72 -95.37
CA GLN A 119 57.65 46.54 -95.58
C GLN A 119 58.67 46.02 -94.55
N SER A 120 59.92 45.63 -94.82
CA SER A 120 60.78 45.79 -95.99
C SER A 120 61.85 44.70 -95.98
N LYS A 121 62.27 44.31 -97.18
CA LYS A 121 63.48 43.53 -97.47
C LYS A 121 64.70 44.20 -96.85
N GLY A 122 65.67 43.37 -96.44
CA GLY A 122 66.96 43.83 -95.96
C GLY A 122 67.75 44.64 -96.98
N ALA A 123 68.67 45.45 -96.47
CA ALA A 123 70.09 45.38 -96.79
C ALA A 123 70.87 46.41 -95.96
N VAL A 124 72.09 46.01 -95.57
CA VAL A 124 73.26 46.82 -95.20
C VAL A 124 73.29 47.42 -93.78
N CYS A 125 74.07 46.78 -92.92
CA CYS A 125 74.85 47.45 -91.88
C CYS A 125 76.20 47.88 -92.48
N THR A 126 76.53 49.18 -92.40
CA THR A 126 77.93 49.64 -92.35
C THR A 126 78.18 50.34 -91.01
N THR A 127 79.12 49.73 -90.28
CA THR A 127 80.16 50.30 -89.40
C THR A 127 79.81 51.26 -88.24
N VAL A 128 79.95 50.70 -87.02
CA VAL A 128 80.72 51.21 -85.85
C VAL A 128 80.33 52.55 -85.17
N ARG A 129 79.61 52.40 -84.02
CA ARG A 129 79.76 52.98 -82.63
C ARG A 129 79.82 54.51 -82.37
N PRO A 130 79.48 55.04 -81.15
CA PRO A 130 79.53 54.39 -79.81
C PRO A 130 78.40 54.66 -78.75
N THR A 131 77.99 53.56 -78.10
CA THR A 131 77.81 53.25 -76.64
C THR A 131 77.24 54.26 -75.63
N THR A 132 76.07 53.93 -75.05
CA THR A 132 75.81 53.95 -73.58
C THR A 132 74.61 53.09 -73.10
N ASP A 133 74.07 52.19 -73.94
CA ASP A 133 72.92 51.32 -73.56
C ASP A 133 73.29 49.83 -73.58
N GLU A 134 74.32 49.41 -72.84
CA GLU A 134 74.63 47.98 -72.68
C GLU A 134 73.88 47.44 -71.45
N CYS A 135 72.93 46.52 -71.68
CA CYS A 135 72.25 45.82 -70.60
C CYS A 135 73.12 44.69 -70.02
N PRO A 136 73.04 44.44 -68.71
CA PRO A 136 73.74 43.33 -68.07
C PRO A 136 73.46 41.98 -68.76
N ASP A 137 74.52 41.30 -69.22
CA ASP A 137 74.50 39.99 -69.90
C ASP A 137 73.43 39.83 -71.00
N ASP A 138 73.13 40.90 -71.74
CA ASP A 138 72.06 40.95 -72.76
C ASP A 138 70.70 40.44 -72.22
N CYS A 139 70.43 40.72 -70.94
CA CYS A 139 69.27 40.22 -70.22
C CYS A 139 69.13 38.69 -70.27
N SER A 140 70.25 37.98 -70.39
CA SER A 140 70.36 36.51 -70.44
C SER A 140 69.45 35.86 -71.49
N ASP A 141 69.09 36.58 -72.55
CA ASP A 141 68.05 36.22 -73.53
C ASP A 141 66.63 36.00 -72.94
N GLN A 142 66.42 36.37 -71.68
CA GLN A 142 65.16 36.19 -70.92
C GLN A 142 64.52 37.52 -70.53
N GLY A 143 64.90 38.61 -71.18
CA GLY A 143 64.32 39.91 -70.96
C GLY A 143 64.53 40.84 -72.15
N ARG A 144 63.88 42.01 -72.10
CA ARG A 144 64.08 43.07 -73.07
C ARG A 144 64.94 44.17 -72.46
N CYS A 145 66.03 44.51 -73.13
CA CYS A 145 66.88 45.63 -72.76
C CYS A 145 66.15 46.96 -73.04
N VAL A 146 65.94 47.77 -72.01
CA VAL A 146 65.31 49.10 -72.12
C VAL A 146 66.13 50.08 -71.28
N ASP A 147 66.73 51.08 -71.93
CA ASP A 147 67.54 52.14 -71.29
C ASP A 147 68.60 51.61 -70.32
N GLY A 148 69.36 50.58 -70.74
CA GLY A 148 70.43 49.96 -69.95
C GLY A 148 69.97 49.11 -68.76
N LYS A 149 68.66 48.85 -68.61
CA LYS A 149 68.09 47.94 -67.61
C LYS A 149 67.30 46.81 -68.27
N CYS A 150 67.37 45.62 -67.68
CA CYS A 150 66.61 44.49 -68.16
C CYS A 150 65.18 44.49 -67.62
N VAL A 151 64.21 44.43 -68.52
CA VAL A 151 62.81 44.13 -68.21
C VAL A 151 62.58 42.66 -68.50
N CYS A 152 62.53 41.82 -67.46
CA CYS A 152 62.48 40.38 -67.62
C CYS A 152 61.15 39.88 -68.20
N PHE A 153 61.23 38.82 -69.00
CA PHE A 153 60.06 38.08 -69.44
C PHE A 153 59.42 37.34 -68.24
N PRO A 154 58.11 37.09 -68.27
CA PRO A 154 57.44 36.37 -67.19
C PRO A 154 58.11 35.04 -66.89
N GLY A 155 58.43 34.76 -65.62
CA GLY A 155 59.16 33.56 -65.23
C GLY A 155 60.65 33.77 -65.03
N PHE A 156 61.16 35.00 -65.14
CA PHE A 156 62.54 35.38 -64.91
C PHE A 156 62.64 36.72 -64.17
N SER A 157 63.64 36.85 -63.30
CA SER A 157 63.94 38.05 -62.53
C SER A 157 65.45 38.21 -62.34
N GLY A 158 65.83 39.26 -61.61
CA GLY A 158 67.22 39.66 -61.43
C GLY A 158 67.65 40.78 -62.40
N PRO A 159 68.84 41.36 -62.16
CA PRO A 159 69.32 42.53 -62.91
C PRO A 159 69.64 42.23 -64.38
N ASP A 160 69.86 40.96 -64.71
CA ASP A 160 70.16 40.41 -66.04
C ASP A 160 69.14 39.33 -66.46
N CYS A 161 68.02 39.18 -65.73
CA CYS A 161 67.00 38.16 -65.96
C CYS A 161 67.50 36.71 -65.95
N SER A 162 68.66 36.44 -65.34
CA SER A 162 69.23 35.09 -65.27
C SER A 162 68.54 34.18 -64.26
N VAL A 163 67.72 34.73 -63.36
CA VAL A 163 67.08 33.99 -62.25
C VAL A 163 65.69 33.55 -62.68
N PRO A 164 65.40 32.25 -62.82
CA PRO A 164 64.03 31.80 -63.07
C PRO A 164 63.13 32.12 -61.86
N ASP A 165 61.98 32.74 -62.09
CA ASP A 165 60.99 32.99 -61.05
C ASP A 165 60.40 31.67 -60.57
N CYS A 166 60.47 31.45 -59.26
CA CYS A 166 59.76 30.36 -58.62
C CYS A 166 58.34 30.81 -58.21
N PRO A 167 57.35 29.89 -58.22
CA PRO A 167 56.01 30.18 -57.75
C PRO A 167 56.03 30.80 -56.34
N ASP A 168 55.50 32.03 -56.21
CA ASP A 168 55.44 32.84 -54.98
C ASP A 168 56.76 32.89 -54.16
N ASP A 169 57.92 32.88 -54.84
CA ASP A 169 59.25 32.83 -54.21
C ASP A 169 59.39 31.68 -53.18
N CYS A 170 58.77 30.54 -53.52
CA CYS A 170 58.68 29.37 -52.65
C CYS A 170 58.11 29.69 -51.25
N SER A 171 57.26 30.73 -51.16
CA SER A 171 56.65 31.23 -49.92
C SER A 171 57.67 31.54 -48.82
N SER A 172 58.94 31.78 -49.19
CA SER A 172 60.10 31.88 -48.27
C SER A 172 60.30 30.64 -47.37
N ARG A 173 59.86 29.46 -47.81
CA ARG A 173 59.87 28.16 -47.09
C ARG A 173 60.45 27.03 -47.95
N GLY A 174 61.35 27.38 -48.83
CA GLY A 174 62.04 26.45 -49.70
C GLY A 174 63.10 27.17 -50.53
N ARG A 175 63.85 26.38 -51.29
CA ARG A 175 64.86 26.89 -52.22
C ARG A 175 64.37 26.77 -53.65
N CYS A 176 64.47 27.87 -54.40
CA CYS A 176 64.23 27.87 -55.84
C CYS A 176 65.38 27.15 -56.57
N VAL A 177 65.06 26.10 -57.32
CA VAL A 177 66.04 25.34 -58.13
C VAL A 177 65.44 25.12 -59.52
N ASN A 178 66.02 25.77 -60.54
CA ASN A 178 65.58 25.67 -61.94
C ASN A 178 64.08 25.93 -62.14
N GLY A 179 63.55 27.00 -61.54
CA GLY A 179 62.12 27.37 -61.65
C GLY A 179 61.15 26.46 -60.88
N ARG A 180 61.64 25.55 -60.05
CA ARG A 180 60.83 24.70 -59.15
C ARG A 180 61.26 24.88 -57.70
N CYS A 181 60.27 24.95 -56.80
CA CYS A 181 60.54 25.01 -55.37
C CYS A 181 60.89 23.64 -54.80
N VAL A 182 62.02 23.57 -54.09
CA VAL A 182 62.39 22.46 -53.20
C VAL A 182 62.06 22.90 -51.77
N CYS A 183 61.00 22.33 -51.20
CA CYS A 183 60.47 22.79 -49.92
C CYS A 183 61.34 22.40 -48.73
N ASP A 184 61.36 23.29 -47.74
CA ASP A 184 61.98 23.01 -46.46
C ASP A 184 61.22 21.89 -45.72
N PRO A 185 61.88 21.14 -44.82
CA PRO A 185 61.23 20.09 -44.05
C PRO A 185 59.97 20.60 -43.33
N GLY A 186 58.84 19.90 -43.53
CA GLY A 186 57.55 20.31 -42.98
C GLY A 186 56.71 21.21 -43.89
N PHE A 187 57.18 21.49 -45.11
CA PHE A 187 56.43 22.17 -46.16
C PHE A 187 56.36 21.33 -47.44
N THR A 188 55.31 21.54 -48.20
CA THR A 188 55.00 20.84 -49.46
C THR A 188 54.20 21.76 -50.38
N GLY A 189 53.92 21.30 -51.60
CA GLY A 189 53.24 22.07 -52.63
C GLY A 189 54.20 22.72 -53.65
N PRO A 190 53.65 23.28 -54.74
CA PRO A 190 54.43 23.83 -55.86
C PRO A 190 55.20 25.12 -55.49
N ASP A 191 54.74 25.83 -54.47
CA ASP A 191 55.24 27.10 -53.92
C ASP A 191 55.66 26.96 -52.44
N CYS A 192 55.68 25.74 -51.89
CA CYS A 192 55.98 25.45 -50.49
C CYS A 192 55.11 26.18 -49.44
N SER A 193 53.93 26.66 -49.84
CA SER A 193 53.01 27.35 -48.93
C SER A 193 52.30 26.40 -47.95
N SER A 194 52.21 25.11 -48.30
CA SER A 194 51.43 24.12 -47.54
C SER A 194 52.27 23.40 -46.49
N SER A 195 51.85 23.40 -45.23
CA SER A 195 52.51 22.63 -44.18
C SER A 195 52.19 21.13 -44.30
N THR A 196 53.21 20.28 -44.15
CA THR A 196 53.08 18.82 -44.06
C THR A 196 52.50 18.44 -42.70
N CYS A 197 51.49 17.57 -42.70
CA CYS A 197 50.92 17.03 -41.47
C CYS A 197 51.57 15.69 -41.08
N PRO A 198 51.64 15.35 -39.77
CA PRO A 198 52.17 14.07 -39.30
C PRO A 198 51.44 12.89 -39.97
N GLU A 199 52.20 11.99 -40.62
CA GLU A 199 51.69 10.81 -41.33
C GLU A 199 50.49 11.08 -42.27
N ASN A 200 50.40 12.29 -42.84
CA ASN A 200 49.24 12.74 -43.63
C ASN A 200 47.89 12.53 -42.92
N CYS A 201 47.88 12.65 -41.59
CA CYS A 201 46.71 12.39 -40.75
C CYS A 201 46.13 10.97 -40.90
N ASN A 202 46.94 9.99 -41.30
CA ASN A 202 46.57 8.59 -41.55
C ASN A 202 45.32 8.44 -42.45
N ASP A 203 45.07 9.40 -43.35
CA ASP A 203 43.86 9.50 -44.18
C ASP A 203 42.54 9.52 -43.37
N ARG A 204 42.59 9.94 -42.11
CA ARG A 204 41.49 9.95 -41.12
C ARG A 204 41.34 11.31 -40.44
N GLY A 205 41.67 12.36 -41.16
CA GLY A 205 41.55 13.73 -40.69
C GLY A 205 41.93 14.73 -41.76
N ARG A 206 41.68 16.00 -41.46
CA ARG A 206 42.05 17.13 -42.32
C ARG A 206 43.32 17.79 -41.79
N CYS A 207 44.27 18.06 -42.69
CA CYS A 207 45.43 18.87 -42.37
C CYS A 207 45.05 20.36 -42.34
N VAL A 208 45.30 21.03 -41.21
CA VAL A 208 45.07 22.47 -41.02
C VAL A 208 46.32 23.08 -40.39
N ASN A 209 47.04 23.92 -41.14
CA ASN A 209 48.26 24.60 -40.69
C ASN A 209 49.30 23.66 -40.05
N GLY A 210 49.51 22.47 -40.64
CA GLY A 210 50.48 21.48 -40.14
C GLY A 210 50.00 20.65 -38.94
N ARG A 211 48.73 20.82 -38.51
CA ARG A 211 48.10 19.99 -37.47
C ARG A 211 46.94 19.19 -38.05
N CYS A 212 46.84 17.93 -37.65
CA CYS A 212 45.70 17.09 -38.00
C CYS A 212 44.48 17.42 -37.14
N VAL A 213 43.36 17.67 -37.82
CA VAL A 213 42.02 17.71 -37.23
C VAL A 213 41.35 16.37 -37.55
N CYS A 214 41.22 15.51 -36.56
CA CYS A 214 40.78 14.13 -36.77
C CYS A 214 39.31 13.99 -37.09
N ASP A 215 39.00 13.02 -37.93
CA ASP A 215 37.63 12.60 -38.21
C ASP A 215 36.99 11.99 -36.96
N ALA A 216 35.66 11.98 -36.93
CA ALA A 216 34.90 11.40 -35.82
C ALA A 216 35.32 9.94 -35.56
N GLY A 217 35.66 9.64 -34.30
CA GLY A 217 36.14 8.31 -33.92
C GLY A 217 37.65 8.11 -33.99
N PHE A 218 38.42 9.16 -34.32
CA PHE A 218 39.89 9.14 -34.30
C PHE A 218 40.46 10.29 -33.45
N THR A 219 41.66 10.08 -32.93
CA THR A 219 42.40 10.99 -32.06
C THR A 219 43.91 10.77 -32.24
N GLY A 220 44.73 11.58 -31.55
CA GLY A 220 46.18 11.60 -31.70
C GLY A 220 46.65 12.72 -32.64
N SER A 221 47.96 12.97 -32.66
CA SER A 221 48.58 14.03 -33.48
C SER A 221 48.52 13.76 -34.98
N ASP A 222 48.34 12.50 -35.35
CA ASP A 222 48.31 11.97 -36.71
C ASP A 222 46.97 11.28 -37.03
N CYS A 223 45.99 11.31 -36.12
CA CYS A 223 44.70 10.62 -36.25
C CYS A 223 44.79 9.10 -36.44
N GLY A 224 45.91 8.48 -36.09
CA GLY A 224 46.10 7.03 -36.18
C GLY A 224 45.35 6.25 -35.11
N THR A 225 45.01 6.90 -33.98
CA THR A 225 44.41 6.24 -32.80
C THR A 225 42.90 6.31 -32.83
N ARG A 226 42.22 5.16 -32.63
CA ARG A 226 40.75 5.13 -32.50
C ARG A 226 40.32 5.75 -31.16
N SER A 227 39.41 6.71 -31.22
CA SER A 227 38.79 7.32 -30.04
C SER A 227 37.86 6.33 -29.35
N CYS A 228 37.81 6.40 -28.02
CA CYS A 228 36.89 5.61 -27.22
C CYS A 228 35.69 6.45 -26.75
N PRO A 229 34.49 5.83 -26.56
CA PRO A 229 33.33 6.51 -26.00
C PRO A 229 33.66 7.21 -24.68
N ALA A 230 33.39 8.52 -24.61
CA ALA A 230 33.66 9.37 -23.44
C ALA A 230 35.06 9.21 -22.82
N ASN A 231 36.08 8.84 -23.61
CA ASN A 231 37.41 8.48 -23.12
C ASN A 231 37.40 7.46 -21.97
N CYS A 232 36.48 6.50 -22.04
CA CYS A 232 36.25 5.49 -21.00
C CYS A 232 35.98 6.08 -19.60
N ASN A 233 35.45 7.31 -19.54
CA ASN A 233 35.22 8.07 -18.30
C ASN A 233 36.45 8.13 -17.37
N ASN A 234 37.67 7.95 -17.89
CA ASN A 234 38.91 7.76 -17.12
C ASN A 234 38.85 6.61 -16.10
N ARG A 235 38.05 5.57 -16.37
CA ARG A 235 37.82 4.38 -15.53
C ARG A 235 38.01 3.09 -16.31
N GLY A 236 38.93 3.13 -17.27
CA GLY A 236 39.27 2.01 -18.12
C GLY A 236 40.32 2.38 -19.15
N ARG A 237 40.80 1.36 -19.86
CA ARG A 237 41.76 1.50 -20.95
C ARG A 237 41.06 1.45 -22.30
N CYS A 238 41.39 2.39 -23.18
CA CYS A 238 40.96 2.34 -24.57
C CYS A 238 41.80 1.32 -25.35
N VAL A 239 41.15 0.31 -25.93
CA VAL A 239 41.78 -0.71 -26.77
C VAL A 239 41.00 -0.80 -28.08
N ASN A 240 41.60 -0.39 -29.19
CA ASN A 240 41.01 -0.41 -30.54
C ASN A 240 39.62 0.28 -30.64
N GLY A 241 39.41 1.37 -29.88
CA GLY A 241 38.13 2.09 -29.85
C GLY A 241 37.05 1.47 -28.95
N ARG A 242 37.39 0.44 -28.17
CA ARG A 242 36.53 -0.14 -27.12
C ARG A 242 37.15 0.09 -25.75
N CYS A 243 36.32 0.43 -24.77
CA CYS A 243 36.76 0.54 -23.39
C CYS A 243 36.84 -0.83 -22.71
N VAL A 244 37.99 -1.09 -22.09
CA VAL A 244 38.19 -2.19 -21.13
C VAL A 244 38.14 -1.56 -19.75
N CYS A 245 37.07 -1.83 -18.99
CA CYS A 245 36.81 -1.13 -17.73
C CYS A 245 37.68 -1.63 -16.58
N ASP A 246 38.02 -0.70 -15.70
CA ASP A 246 38.69 -1.01 -14.44
C ASP A 246 37.74 -1.78 -13.51
N ALA A 247 38.32 -2.46 -12.51
CA ALA A 247 37.55 -3.21 -11.53
C ALA A 247 36.49 -2.31 -10.85
N GLY A 248 35.24 -2.81 -10.78
CA GLY A 248 34.12 -2.05 -10.23
C GLY A 248 33.40 -1.13 -11.22
N PHE A 249 33.77 -1.13 -12.50
CA PHE A 249 33.07 -0.40 -13.56
C PHE A 249 32.67 -1.31 -14.72
N THR A 250 31.62 -0.90 -15.44
CA THR A 250 31.02 -1.62 -16.56
C THR A 250 30.38 -0.61 -17.53
N GLY A 251 29.85 -1.11 -18.65
CA GLY A 251 29.29 -0.32 -19.74
C GLY A 251 30.30 -0.07 -20.86
N SER A 252 29.81 0.47 -21.99
CA SER A 252 30.62 0.72 -23.20
C SER A 252 31.66 1.82 -23.03
N ASP A 253 31.48 2.68 -22.04
CA ASP A 253 32.31 3.83 -21.71
C ASP A 253 32.84 3.77 -20.26
N CYS A 254 32.60 2.68 -19.53
CA CYS A 254 32.97 2.50 -18.12
C CYS A 254 32.38 3.55 -17.16
N GLY A 255 31.30 4.22 -17.55
CA GLY A 255 30.60 5.19 -16.71
C GLY A 255 29.79 4.53 -15.58
N THR A 256 29.39 3.27 -15.76
CA THR A 256 28.48 2.58 -14.83
C THR A 256 29.26 1.81 -13.77
N ARG A 257 28.86 1.93 -12.49
CA ARG A 257 29.46 1.14 -11.40
C ARG A 257 28.93 -0.29 -11.45
N SER A 258 29.83 -1.27 -11.42
CA SER A 258 29.51 -2.69 -11.31
C SER A 258 29.03 -3.03 -9.91
N CYS A 259 28.13 -4.00 -9.79
CA CYS A 259 27.70 -4.53 -8.50
C CYS A 259 28.25 -5.96 -8.26
N PRO A 260 28.50 -6.34 -7.00
CA PRO A 260 28.90 -7.69 -6.63
C PRO A 260 27.93 -8.74 -7.18
N GLY A 261 28.44 -9.79 -7.82
CA GLY A 261 27.64 -10.89 -8.36
C GLY A 261 26.53 -10.50 -9.35
N ASN A 262 26.53 -9.26 -9.89
CA ASN A 262 25.37 -8.67 -10.58
C ASN A 262 24.07 -8.81 -9.77
N CYS A 263 24.17 -8.66 -8.46
CA CYS A 263 23.08 -8.85 -7.49
C CYS A 263 22.38 -10.22 -7.61
N ASN A 264 23.09 -11.25 -8.09
CA ASN A 264 22.61 -12.62 -8.33
C ASN A 264 21.28 -12.72 -9.09
N LYS A 265 20.91 -11.67 -9.87
CA LYS A 265 19.59 -11.53 -10.50
C LYS A 265 18.41 -11.52 -9.51
N ARG A 266 18.66 -11.13 -8.25
CA ARG A 266 17.69 -11.04 -7.12
C ARG A 266 17.71 -9.66 -6.47
N GLY A 267 17.97 -8.65 -7.27
CA GLY A 267 18.03 -7.25 -6.84
C GLY A 267 18.43 -6.33 -7.97
N ARG A 268 18.36 -5.03 -7.71
CA ARG A 268 18.84 -3.98 -8.62
C ARG A 268 20.19 -3.43 -8.19
N CYS A 269 21.05 -3.16 -9.15
CA CYS A 269 22.29 -2.44 -8.91
C CYS A 269 22.02 -0.94 -8.80
N ALA A 270 22.33 -0.34 -7.65
CA ALA A 270 22.22 1.10 -7.42
C ALA A 270 23.56 1.64 -6.93
N ASN A 271 24.23 2.44 -7.77
CA ASN A 271 25.52 3.07 -7.44
C ASN A 271 26.63 2.09 -7.01
N GLY A 272 26.65 0.87 -7.56
CA GLY A 272 27.62 -0.17 -7.21
C GLY A 272 27.29 -0.96 -5.94
N LYS A 273 26.09 -0.75 -5.36
CA LYS A 273 25.55 -1.56 -4.27
C LYS A 273 24.28 -2.27 -4.73
N CYS A 274 24.09 -3.52 -4.30
CA CYS A 274 22.86 -4.24 -4.56
C CYS A 274 21.74 -3.80 -3.61
N VAL A 275 20.59 -3.51 -4.19
CA VAL A 275 19.32 -3.37 -3.46
C VAL A 275 18.53 -4.64 -3.74
N CYS A 276 18.45 -5.51 -2.74
CA CYS A 276 17.89 -6.84 -2.89
C CYS A 276 16.37 -6.83 -2.99
N ASP A 277 15.84 -7.78 -3.76
CA ASP A 277 14.41 -8.05 -3.83
C ASP A 277 13.92 -8.62 -2.49
N ALA A 278 12.61 -8.53 -2.24
CA ALA A 278 12.03 -9.07 -1.01
C ALA A 278 12.34 -10.57 -0.86
N GLY A 279 12.83 -10.97 0.32
CA GLY A 279 13.26 -12.34 0.58
C GLY A 279 14.76 -12.59 0.35
N PHE A 280 15.52 -11.57 -0.08
CA PHE A 280 16.97 -11.65 -0.27
C PHE A 280 17.74 -10.59 0.51
N ALA A 281 18.95 -10.95 0.93
CA ALA A 281 19.88 -10.12 1.67
C ALA A 281 21.33 -10.46 1.28
N GLY A 282 22.29 -9.84 1.96
CA GLY A 282 23.71 -9.96 1.64
C GLY A 282 24.19 -8.91 0.64
N GLU A 283 25.50 -8.85 0.43
CA GLU A 283 26.15 -7.83 -0.41
C GLU A 283 25.77 -7.94 -1.89
N ASP A 284 25.52 -9.17 -2.35
CA ASP A 284 25.18 -9.52 -3.72
C ASP A 284 23.78 -10.15 -3.86
N CYS A 285 22.94 -10.09 -2.82
CA CYS A 285 21.60 -10.69 -2.78
C CYS A 285 21.56 -12.22 -2.93
N SER A 286 22.66 -12.91 -2.61
CA SER A 286 22.70 -14.38 -2.59
C SER A 286 22.06 -14.98 -1.34
N GLU A 287 22.00 -14.24 -0.23
CA GLU A 287 21.48 -14.72 1.04
C GLU A 287 19.95 -14.63 1.06
N MET A 288 19.30 -15.61 1.67
CA MET A 288 17.84 -15.60 1.81
C MET A 288 17.47 -14.88 3.11
N SER A 289 16.67 -13.83 3.03
CA SER A 289 16.20 -13.08 4.19
C SER A 289 14.90 -13.67 4.73
N CYS A 290 14.79 -13.78 6.05
CA CYS A 290 13.53 -14.14 6.70
C CYS A 290 12.72 -12.91 7.16
N PRO A 291 11.38 -13.00 7.22
CA PRO A 291 10.53 -11.93 7.76
C PRO A 291 10.98 -11.49 9.16
N GLY A 292 11.19 -10.19 9.36
CA GLY A 292 11.60 -9.61 10.65
C GLY A 292 12.90 -10.19 11.23
N ASN A 293 13.73 -10.85 10.40
CA ASN A 293 14.87 -11.65 10.85
C ASN A 293 14.50 -12.66 11.98
N CYS A 294 13.28 -13.19 11.92
CA CYS A 294 12.70 -14.06 12.95
C CYS A 294 12.63 -13.42 14.36
N ASN A 295 12.66 -12.08 14.45
CA ASN A 295 12.65 -11.28 15.69
C ASN A 295 13.64 -11.79 16.76
N ASP A 296 14.77 -12.36 16.34
CA ASP A 296 15.77 -13.01 17.20
C ASP A 296 15.19 -14.11 18.12
N ARG A 297 14.08 -14.74 17.71
CA ARG A 297 13.33 -15.77 18.44
C ARG A 297 13.05 -17.01 17.58
N GLY A 298 14.00 -17.32 16.71
CA GLY A 298 13.92 -18.46 15.83
C GLY A 298 15.10 -18.51 14.87
N ARG A 299 15.12 -19.56 14.04
CA ARG A 299 16.13 -19.75 13.00
C ARG A 299 15.51 -19.56 11.62
N CYS A 300 16.18 -18.79 10.77
CA CYS A 300 15.84 -18.69 9.36
C CYS A 300 16.25 -19.96 8.61
N VAL A 301 15.30 -20.66 7.99
CA VAL A 301 15.54 -21.87 7.18
C VAL A 301 14.81 -21.69 5.85
N ASN A 302 15.56 -21.61 4.76
CA ASN A 302 15.02 -21.43 3.39
C ASN A 302 14.01 -20.26 3.27
N GLY A 303 14.29 -19.13 3.94
CA GLY A 303 13.42 -17.94 3.89
C GLY A 303 12.19 -18.01 4.80
N GLN A 304 12.03 -19.08 5.58
CA GLN A 304 10.96 -19.22 6.57
C GLN A 304 11.53 -19.28 7.98
N CYS A 305 10.86 -18.63 8.93
CA CYS A 305 11.25 -18.70 10.34
C CYS A 305 10.77 -19.99 10.99
N VAL A 306 11.70 -20.72 11.59
CA VAL A 306 11.41 -21.80 12.55
C VAL A 306 11.52 -21.20 13.94
N CYS A 307 10.39 -20.99 14.60
CA CYS A 307 10.34 -20.27 15.87
C CYS A 307 10.83 -21.11 17.06
N ASP A 308 11.41 -20.42 18.02
CA ASP A 308 11.78 -20.99 19.31
C ASP A 308 10.52 -21.38 20.12
N PRO A 309 10.62 -22.33 21.06
CA PRO A 309 9.52 -22.70 21.93
C PRO A 309 8.90 -21.47 22.62
N GLY A 310 7.58 -21.34 22.57
CA GLY A 310 6.88 -20.18 23.13
C GLY A 310 6.58 -19.06 22.12
N PHE A 311 7.06 -19.19 20.87
CA PHE A 311 6.83 -18.23 19.80
C PHE A 311 6.26 -18.88 18.54
N SER A 312 5.58 -18.07 17.74
CA SER A 312 4.87 -18.48 16.54
C SER A 312 4.68 -17.30 15.60
N GLY A 313 4.07 -17.55 14.44
CA GLY A 313 3.87 -16.56 13.39
C GLY A 313 5.00 -16.57 12.35
N PRO A 314 4.85 -15.81 11.26
CA PRO A 314 5.77 -15.82 10.12
C PRO A 314 7.16 -15.26 10.44
N ASP A 315 7.26 -14.44 11.48
CA ASP A 315 8.49 -13.78 11.94
C ASP A 315 8.81 -14.09 13.42
N CYS A 316 8.10 -15.02 14.06
CA CYS A 316 8.27 -15.38 15.48
C CYS A 316 8.01 -14.25 16.49
N SER A 317 7.28 -13.21 16.09
CA SER A 317 6.89 -12.13 17.00
C SER A 317 5.79 -12.54 17.98
N ALA A 318 4.90 -13.46 17.59
CA ALA A 318 3.72 -13.83 18.36
C ALA A 318 4.04 -14.88 19.42
N LYS A 319 3.78 -14.57 20.70
CA LYS A 319 3.88 -15.56 21.78
C LYS A 319 2.79 -16.62 21.65
N THR A 320 3.15 -17.90 21.77
CA THR A 320 2.16 -18.97 21.86
C THR A 320 1.44 -18.93 23.21
N CYS A 321 0.20 -19.40 23.22
CA CYS A 321 -0.57 -19.59 24.44
C CYS A 321 -0.73 -21.08 24.76
N PRO A 322 -0.91 -21.45 26.05
CA PRO A 322 -1.17 -22.82 26.44
C PRO A 322 -2.36 -23.41 25.67
N GLU A 323 -2.17 -24.56 25.02
CA GLU A 323 -3.19 -25.28 24.22
C GLU A 323 -3.99 -24.38 23.26
N ASN A 324 -3.39 -23.29 22.75
CA ASN A 324 -4.08 -22.28 21.94
C ASN A 324 -5.39 -21.77 22.57
N CYS A 325 -5.40 -21.65 23.89
CA CYS A 325 -6.59 -21.27 24.68
C CYS A 325 -7.80 -22.18 24.43
N ASN A 326 -7.57 -23.45 24.06
CA ASN A 326 -8.59 -24.45 23.70
C ASN A 326 -9.64 -23.94 22.68
N ASN A 327 -9.29 -22.91 21.89
CA ASN A 327 -10.21 -22.18 21.01
C ASN A 327 -11.44 -21.59 21.74
N ARG A 328 -11.31 -21.27 23.02
CA ARG A 328 -12.35 -20.68 23.91
C ARG A 328 -11.88 -19.39 24.58
N GLY A 329 -10.98 -18.69 23.91
CA GLY A 329 -10.33 -17.49 24.43
C GLY A 329 -9.39 -16.86 23.42
N ARG A 330 -8.99 -15.62 23.71
CA ARG A 330 -8.02 -14.88 22.90
C ARG A 330 -6.63 -14.96 23.55
N CYS A 331 -5.62 -15.31 22.77
CA CYS A 331 -4.23 -15.22 23.21
C CYS A 331 -3.78 -13.76 23.23
N VAL A 332 -3.41 -13.25 24.41
CA VAL A 332 -2.89 -11.89 24.61
C VAL A 332 -1.55 -11.98 25.34
N ASN A 333 -0.45 -11.65 24.65
CA ASN A 333 0.91 -11.68 25.20
C ASN A 333 1.31 -13.03 25.84
N GLY A 334 0.86 -14.15 25.27
CA GLY A 334 1.14 -15.50 25.79
C GLY A 334 0.24 -15.94 26.96
N LYS A 335 -0.79 -15.16 27.29
CA LYS A 335 -1.82 -15.52 28.28
C LYS A 335 -3.19 -15.60 27.61
N CYS A 336 -3.99 -16.58 28.02
CA CYS A 336 -5.35 -16.71 27.53
C CYS A 336 -6.30 -15.78 28.26
N VAL A 337 -7.06 -15.00 27.49
CA VAL A 337 -8.24 -14.25 27.96
C VAL A 337 -9.45 -15.05 27.54
N CYS A 338 -10.08 -15.73 28.50
CA CYS A 338 -11.17 -16.68 28.21
C CYS A 338 -12.47 -15.98 27.82
N GLU A 339 -13.23 -16.65 26.96
CA GLU A 339 -14.60 -16.29 26.64
C GLU A 339 -15.53 -16.50 27.84
N SER A 340 -16.68 -15.83 27.81
CA SER A 340 -17.69 -15.96 28.87
C SER A 340 -18.08 -17.42 29.09
N GLY A 341 -18.02 -17.88 30.34
CA GLY A 341 -18.32 -19.26 30.70
C GLY A 341 -17.10 -20.18 30.75
N PHE A 342 -15.89 -19.69 30.47
CA PHE A 342 -14.63 -20.44 30.60
C PHE A 342 -13.62 -19.72 31.49
N THR A 343 -12.73 -20.49 32.10
CA THR A 343 -11.69 -20.04 33.03
C THR A 343 -10.49 -20.99 32.95
N GLY A 344 -9.45 -20.68 33.72
CA GLY A 344 -8.18 -21.42 33.73
C GLY A 344 -7.13 -20.83 32.79
N PRO A 345 -5.89 -21.36 32.85
CA PRO A 345 -4.74 -20.82 32.11
C PRO A 345 -4.85 -20.99 30.59
N ASP A 346 -5.65 -21.96 30.14
CA ASP A 346 -5.85 -22.36 28.75
C ASP A 346 -7.34 -22.33 28.34
N CYS A 347 -8.23 -21.82 29.19
CA CYS A 347 -9.69 -21.77 28.95
C CYS A 347 -10.38 -23.13 28.75
N SER A 348 -9.77 -24.22 29.22
CA SER A 348 -10.38 -25.55 29.19
C SER A 348 -11.54 -25.69 30.19
N SER A 349 -11.43 -25.01 31.33
CA SER A 349 -12.34 -25.19 32.47
C SER A 349 -13.59 -24.33 32.34
N ARG A 350 -14.76 -24.87 32.66
CA ARG A 350 -16.03 -24.12 32.67
C ARG A 350 -16.12 -23.25 33.92
N SER A 351 -16.53 -22.00 33.76
CA SER A 351 -16.77 -21.07 34.86
C SER A 351 -18.04 -21.46 35.61
N CYS A 352 -18.02 -21.32 36.93
CA CYS A 352 -19.19 -21.49 37.78
C CYS A 352 -19.79 -20.15 38.22
N PRO A 353 -21.11 -20.07 38.42
CA PRO A 353 -21.77 -18.86 38.93
C PRO A 353 -21.20 -18.47 40.30
N GLY A 354 -20.87 -17.19 40.47
CA GLY A 354 -20.34 -16.64 41.73
C GLY A 354 -19.06 -17.30 42.25
N ASN A 355 -18.34 -18.07 41.43
CA ASN A 355 -17.26 -18.96 41.88
C ASN A 355 -17.70 -19.86 43.06
N CYS A 356 -18.95 -20.33 43.02
CA CYS A 356 -19.60 -21.08 44.09
C CYS A 356 -19.56 -20.40 45.46
N SER A 357 -19.46 -19.06 45.49
CA SER A 357 -19.38 -18.23 46.70
C SER A 357 -18.29 -18.67 47.69
N ASN A 358 -17.28 -19.42 47.21
CA ASN A 358 -16.28 -20.13 48.03
C ASN A 358 -16.90 -21.09 49.08
N HIS A 359 -18.11 -21.58 48.84
CA HIS A 359 -18.87 -22.53 49.66
C HIS A 359 -19.27 -23.77 48.85
N GLY A 360 -18.41 -24.17 47.92
CA GLY A 360 -18.60 -25.35 47.10
C GLY A 360 -17.48 -25.55 46.10
N ARG A 361 -17.53 -26.68 45.39
CA ARG A 361 -16.60 -27.02 44.31
C ARG A 361 -17.27 -26.85 42.95
N CYS A 362 -16.59 -26.17 42.04
CA CYS A 362 -17.01 -26.09 40.64
C CYS A 362 -16.71 -27.40 39.92
N VAL A 363 -17.74 -28.04 39.37
CA VAL A 363 -17.64 -29.27 38.57
C VAL A 363 -18.40 -29.05 37.27
N ASP A 364 -17.68 -28.97 36.15
CA ASP A 364 -18.23 -28.74 34.80
C ASP A 364 -19.16 -27.52 34.66
N GLY A 365 -18.91 -26.47 35.43
CA GLY A 365 -19.70 -25.23 35.43
C GLY A 365 -20.92 -25.27 36.37
N LEU A 366 -21.09 -26.35 37.13
CA LEU A 366 -22.09 -26.47 38.19
C LEU A 366 -21.41 -26.42 39.57
N CYS A 367 -22.01 -25.68 40.51
CA CYS A 367 -21.53 -25.67 41.88
C CYS A 367 -22.07 -26.85 42.69
N VAL A 368 -21.17 -27.64 43.23
CA VAL A 368 -21.47 -28.65 44.25
C VAL A 368 -21.23 -28.01 45.62
N CYS A 369 -22.30 -27.65 46.32
CA CYS A 369 -22.22 -26.89 47.57
C CYS A 369 -21.70 -27.72 48.74
N ASP A 370 -20.93 -27.06 49.60
CA ASP A 370 -20.49 -27.59 50.88
C ASP A 370 -21.69 -27.72 51.84
N GLY A 371 -21.54 -28.58 52.85
CA GLY A 371 -22.60 -28.81 53.84
C GLY A 371 -23.09 -27.52 54.50
N GLY A 372 -24.41 -27.29 54.46
CA GLY A 372 -25.04 -26.08 55.01
C GLY A 372 -25.21 -24.93 54.01
N PHE A 373 -24.82 -25.11 52.75
CA PHE A 373 -25.09 -24.17 51.66
C PHE A 373 -25.89 -24.82 50.53
N THR A 374 -26.62 -24.00 49.78
CA THR A 374 -27.48 -24.39 48.68
C THR A 374 -27.61 -23.24 47.68
N GLY A 375 -28.36 -23.48 46.60
CA GLY A 375 -28.51 -22.54 45.50
C GLY A 375 -27.47 -22.74 44.38
N PRO A 376 -27.65 -22.07 43.24
CA PRO A 376 -26.84 -22.28 42.03
C PRO A 376 -25.37 -21.87 42.21
N ASP A 377 -25.08 -20.93 43.10
CA ASP A 377 -23.75 -20.40 43.41
C ASP A 377 -23.34 -20.65 44.88
N CYS A 378 -24.05 -21.50 45.61
CA CYS A 378 -23.82 -21.82 47.02
C CYS A 378 -23.81 -20.60 47.98
N SER A 379 -24.44 -19.50 47.59
CA SER A 379 -24.55 -18.30 48.45
C SER A 379 -25.59 -18.46 49.57
N SER A 380 -26.57 -19.35 49.40
CA SER A 380 -27.70 -19.48 50.31
C SER A 380 -27.42 -20.52 51.38
N LYS A 381 -27.65 -20.17 52.66
CA LYS A 381 -27.54 -21.15 53.75
C LYS A 381 -28.75 -22.09 53.76
N THR A 382 -28.50 -23.38 53.96
CA THR A 382 -29.55 -24.40 54.12
C THR A 382 -30.26 -24.20 55.46
N CYS A 383 -31.60 -24.26 55.45
CA CYS A 383 -32.40 -24.26 56.66
C CYS A 383 -32.77 -25.68 57.11
N PRO A 384 -32.94 -25.90 58.43
CA PRO A 384 -33.42 -27.18 58.96
C PRO A 384 -34.75 -27.60 58.31
N SER A 385 -34.78 -28.79 57.71
CA SER A 385 -35.94 -29.39 57.03
C SER A 385 -36.64 -28.46 56.02
N ASP A 386 -35.92 -27.52 55.43
CA ASP A 386 -36.47 -26.46 54.57
C ASP A 386 -37.67 -25.72 55.19
N CYS A 387 -37.58 -25.47 56.50
CA CYS A 387 -38.64 -24.88 57.31
C CYS A 387 -39.99 -25.62 57.20
N ASN A 388 -39.97 -26.91 56.85
CA ASN A 388 -41.13 -27.77 56.58
C ASN A 388 -42.15 -27.15 55.62
N ASN A 389 -41.75 -26.20 54.76
CA ASN A 389 -42.64 -25.37 53.93
C ASN A 389 -43.71 -24.60 54.76
N LYS A 390 -43.38 -24.25 56.01
CA LYS A 390 -44.22 -23.50 56.97
C LYS A 390 -43.51 -22.25 57.51
N GLY A 391 -42.61 -21.71 56.72
CA GLY A 391 -41.85 -20.51 57.05
C GLY A 391 -40.88 -20.14 55.94
N ARG A 392 -40.22 -19.00 56.11
CA ARG A 392 -39.17 -18.51 55.21
C ARG A 392 -37.79 -18.77 55.80
N CYS A 393 -36.88 -19.32 55.01
CA CYS A 393 -35.48 -19.41 55.37
C CYS A 393 -34.80 -18.03 55.27
N VAL A 394 -34.22 -17.55 56.37
CA VAL A 394 -33.47 -16.30 56.44
C VAL A 394 -32.14 -16.58 57.12
N ASN A 395 -31.04 -16.50 56.37
CA ASN A 395 -29.67 -16.74 56.85
C ASN A 395 -29.47 -18.10 57.58
N GLY A 396 -30.11 -19.17 57.10
CA GLY A 396 -30.03 -20.51 57.72
C GLY A 396 -30.92 -20.71 58.94
N LYS A 397 -31.78 -19.74 59.26
CA LYS A 397 -32.79 -19.82 60.32
C LYS A 397 -34.19 -19.72 59.73
N CYS A 398 -35.11 -20.53 60.22
CA CYS A 398 -36.51 -20.47 59.81
C CYS A 398 -37.26 -19.35 60.54
N VAL A 399 -37.91 -18.49 59.76
CA VAL A 399 -38.93 -17.55 60.22
C VAL A 399 -40.27 -18.19 59.95
N CYS A 400 -40.93 -18.71 60.99
CA CYS A 400 -42.15 -19.50 60.85
C CYS A 400 -43.36 -18.64 60.52
N ASP A 401 -44.25 -19.19 59.69
CA ASP A 401 -45.56 -18.62 59.41
C ASP A 401 -46.42 -18.63 60.68
N VAL A 402 -47.44 -17.76 60.71
CA VAL A 402 -48.38 -17.70 61.83
C VAL A 402 -49.01 -19.07 62.07
N GLY A 403 -49.00 -19.54 63.32
CA GLY A 403 -49.49 -20.88 63.67
C GLY A 403 -48.42 -21.96 63.72
N PHE A 404 -47.15 -21.63 63.42
CA PHE A 404 -46.02 -22.57 63.47
C PHE A 404 -44.85 -22.00 64.28
N SER A 405 -44.08 -22.90 64.89
CA SER A 405 -42.90 -22.58 65.69
C SER A 405 -41.89 -23.74 65.65
N GLY A 406 -40.76 -23.55 66.34
CA GLY A 406 -39.64 -24.48 66.35
C GLY A 406 -38.56 -24.08 65.35
N GLN A 407 -37.43 -24.77 65.39
CA GLN A 407 -36.24 -24.45 64.59
C GLN A 407 -36.45 -24.68 63.08
N ASP A 408 -37.39 -25.56 62.73
CA ASP A 408 -37.76 -25.94 61.37
C ASP A 408 -39.24 -25.69 61.06
N CYS A 409 -39.97 -24.98 61.93
CA CYS A 409 -41.41 -24.71 61.79
C CYS A 409 -42.32 -25.96 61.72
N SER A 410 -41.85 -27.12 62.19
CA SER A 410 -42.66 -28.33 62.27
C SER A 410 -43.73 -28.28 63.38
N THR A 411 -43.56 -27.43 64.38
CA THR A 411 -44.43 -27.41 65.56
C THR A 411 -45.61 -26.48 65.35
N LYS A 412 -46.84 -26.99 65.39
CA LYS A 412 -48.05 -26.14 65.34
C LYS A 412 -48.27 -25.42 66.68
N THR A 413 -48.39 -24.11 66.66
CA THR A 413 -48.83 -23.30 67.80
C THR A 413 -50.34 -23.20 67.84
N CYS A 414 -50.91 -23.10 69.04
CA CYS A 414 -52.33 -22.87 69.17
C CYS A 414 -52.68 -21.37 69.09
N PRO A 415 -53.83 -21.00 68.51
CA PRO A 415 -54.34 -19.63 68.49
C PRO A 415 -54.34 -19.02 69.91
N ASN A 416 -53.78 -17.81 70.05
CA ASN A 416 -53.65 -17.05 71.30
C ASN A 416 -53.19 -17.87 72.52
N ASN A 417 -52.40 -18.92 72.32
CA ASN A 417 -52.02 -19.87 73.37
C ASN A 417 -53.23 -20.41 74.18
N CYS A 418 -54.35 -20.63 73.49
CA CYS A 418 -55.64 -21.03 74.07
C CYS A 418 -56.13 -20.06 75.17
N SER A 419 -55.82 -18.77 75.03
CA SER A 419 -56.17 -17.68 75.96
C SER A 419 -55.79 -17.97 77.42
N ASN A 420 -54.86 -18.90 77.64
CA ASN A 420 -54.57 -19.54 78.93
C ASN A 420 -55.77 -20.28 79.60
N LYS A 421 -56.92 -20.38 78.92
CA LYS A 421 -58.15 -21.05 79.36
C LYS A 421 -58.31 -22.46 78.77
N GLY A 422 -57.30 -22.98 78.08
CA GLY A 422 -57.29 -24.33 77.52
C GLY A 422 -55.89 -24.96 77.51
N ARG A 423 -55.81 -26.19 77.00
CA ARG A 423 -54.54 -26.87 76.71
C ARG A 423 -54.36 -26.99 75.20
N CYS A 424 -53.17 -26.64 74.72
CA CYS A 424 -52.82 -26.80 73.32
C CYS A 424 -52.49 -28.26 72.99
N MET A 425 -53.19 -28.85 72.02
CA MET A 425 -52.97 -30.21 71.55
C MET A 425 -52.84 -30.22 70.02
N ARG A 426 -51.62 -30.41 69.51
CA ARG A 426 -51.30 -30.45 68.07
C ARG A 426 -51.84 -29.24 67.27
N GLY A 427 -51.75 -28.04 67.84
CA GLY A 427 -52.23 -26.80 67.21
C GLY A 427 -53.73 -26.53 67.36
N ARG A 428 -54.46 -27.36 68.11
CA ARG A 428 -55.87 -27.14 68.45
C ARG A 428 -56.02 -26.95 69.96
N CYS A 429 -56.82 -25.96 70.36
CA CYS A 429 -57.13 -25.75 71.76
C CYS A 429 -58.19 -26.72 72.25
N VAL A 430 -57.91 -27.36 73.38
CA VAL A 430 -58.89 -28.10 74.18
C VAL A 430 -59.24 -27.21 75.37
N CYS A 431 -60.43 -26.63 75.34
CA CYS A 431 -60.84 -25.64 76.32
C CYS A 431 -61.16 -26.28 77.67
N ARG A 432 -60.87 -25.55 78.76
CA ARG A 432 -61.35 -25.91 80.09
C ARG A 432 -62.87 -25.72 80.13
N ARG A 433 -63.53 -26.43 81.05
CA ARG A 433 -64.98 -26.38 81.23
C ARG A 433 -65.46 -24.92 81.37
N GLY A 434 -66.52 -24.56 80.65
CA GLY A 434 -67.07 -23.20 80.63
C GLY A 434 -66.53 -22.32 79.50
N PHE A 435 -65.43 -22.71 78.83
CA PHE A 435 -64.86 -21.97 77.70
C PHE A 435 -65.07 -22.69 76.37
N THR A 436 -65.22 -21.93 75.29
CA THR A 436 -65.40 -22.39 73.91
C THR A 436 -64.64 -21.50 72.92
N GLY A 437 -64.70 -21.84 71.63
CA GLY A 437 -64.02 -21.11 70.56
C GLY A 437 -62.65 -21.71 70.19
N PRO A 438 -62.04 -21.23 69.09
CA PRO A 438 -60.79 -21.78 68.55
C PRO A 438 -59.57 -21.53 69.45
N ASP A 439 -59.62 -20.52 70.32
CA ASP A 439 -58.59 -20.15 71.28
C ASP A 439 -59.10 -20.12 72.73
N CYS A 440 -60.30 -20.66 73.00
CA CYS A 440 -60.91 -20.67 74.34
C CYS A 440 -61.17 -19.30 74.97
N SER A 441 -61.29 -18.24 74.17
CA SER A 441 -61.59 -16.89 74.67
C SER A 441 -63.07 -16.65 74.99
N GLU A 442 -63.97 -17.49 74.48
CA GLU A 442 -65.42 -17.30 74.59
C GLU A 442 -66.03 -18.16 75.70
N CYS A 443 -67.12 -17.69 76.34
CA CYS A 443 -67.90 -18.53 77.25
C CYS A 443 -68.78 -19.52 76.48
N GLN A 444 -68.80 -20.77 76.93
CA GLN A 444 -69.73 -21.79 76.45
C GLN A 444 -71.18 -21.37 76.79
N SER A 445 -72.11 -21.63 75.88
CA SER A 445 -73.53 -21.29 76.05
C SER A 445 -74.07 -21.73 77.40
N GLY A 446 -74.66 -20.80 78.16
CA GLY A 446 -75.17 -21.06 79.51
C GLY A 446 -74.20 -20.71 80.64
N PHE A 447 -72.99 -20.23 80.32
CA PHE A 447 -72.02 -19.70 81.29
C PHE A 447 -71.69 -18.24 80.99
N THR A 448 -71.42 -17.45 82.02
CA THR A 448 -71.06 -16.01 81.94
C THR A 448 -70.02 -15.63 83.01
N GLY A 449 -69.58 -14.37 83.01
CA GLY A 449 -68.55 -13.83 83.90
C GLY A 449 -67.13 -13.95 83.35
N GLU A 450 -66.17 -13.24 83.96
CA GLU A 450 -64.76 -13.16 83.49
C GLU A 450 -64.05 -14.53 83.41
N ASN A 451 -64.52 -15.52 84.16
CA ASN A 451 -64.00 -16.89 84.15
C ASN A 451 -64.99 -17.94 83.63
N CYS A 452 -66.14 -17.53 83.07
CA CYS A 452 -67.18 -18.43 82.55
C CYS A 452 -67.59 -19.55 83.53
N ASP A 453 -67.55 -19.26 84.82
CA ASP A 453 -67.87 -20.17 85.93
C ASP A 453 -69.29 -19.94 86.47
N THR A 454 -69.90 -18.80 86.11
CA THR A 454 -71.25 -18.46 86.52
C THR A 454 -72.25 -19.07 85.54
N ALA A 455 -72.98 -20.10 85.98
CA ALA A 455 -74.07 -20.66 85.19
C ALA A 455 -75.23 -19.64 85.12
N LEU A 456 -75.73 -19.39 83.91
CA LEU A 456 -76.96 -18.63 83.69
C LEU A 456 -78.12 -19.46 84.26
N ALA A 457 -78.64 -19.04 85.42
CA ALA A 457 -79.75 -19.69 86.09
C ALA A 457 -81.07 -19.12 85.55
N ALA A 458 -82.00 -20.02 85.18
CA ALA A 458 -83.35 -19.60 84.82
C ALA A 458 -84.05 -18.96 86.03
N VAL A 459 -84.93 -17.98 85.77
CA VAL A 459 -85.83 -17.45 86.80
C VAL A 459 -86.68 -18.60 87.37
N SER A 460 -86.90 -18.60 88.69
CA SER A 460 -87.69 -19.64 89.35
C SER A 460 -89.04 -19.07 89.81
N ARG A 461 -90.05 -19.92 89.98
CA ARG A 461 -91.41 -19.53 90.42
C ARG A 461 -92.07 -18.46 89.55
N LEU A 462 -91.79 -18.45 88.25
CA LEU A 462 -92.48 -17.57 87.31
C LEU A 462 -93.98 -17.88 87.31
N SER A 463 -94.78 -16.90 87.68
CA SER A 463 -96.24 -16.97 87.77
C SER A 463 -96.87 -15.67 87.29
N THR A 464 -98.14 -15.74 86.93
CA THR A 464 -98.93 -14.59 86.48
C THR A 464 -100.06 -14.36 87.47
N ARG A 465 -100.38 -13.09 87.73
CA ARG A 465 -101.51 -12.69 88.58
C ARG A 465 -102.19 -11.46 88.01
N ASP A 466 -103.44 -11.24 88.41
CA ASP A 466 -104.23 -10.05 88.07
C ASP A 466 -104.28 -9.81 86.55
N VAL A 467 -104.57 -10.89 85.80
CA VAL A 467 -104.67 -10.87 84.34
C VAL A 467 -105.97 -10.18 83.94
N THR A 468 -105.83 -9.04 83.26
CA THR A 468 -106.93 -8.30 82.62
C THR A 468 -106.79 -8.36 81.09
N GLU A 469 -107.73 -7.78 80.36
CA GLU A 469 -107.64 -7.67 78.90
C GLU A 469 -106.43 -6.83 78.42
N SER A 470 -105.86 -5.98 79.28
CA SER A 470 -104.78 -5.05 78.93
C SER A 470 -103.53 -5.11 79.80
N SER A 471 -103.53 -5.91 80.87
CA SER A 471 -102.40 -6.01 81.80
C SER A 471 -102.22 -7.41 82.36
N VAL A 472 -100.97 -7.81 82.58
CA VAL A 472 -100.61 -9.03 83.31
C VAL A 472 -99.47 -8.70 84.26
N THR A 473 -99.64 -9.04 85.53
CA THR A 473 -98.57 -8.89 86.52
C THR A 473 -97.79 -10.19 86.58
N LEU A 474 -96.48 -10.09 86.37
CA LEU A 474 -95.57 -11.22 86.42
C LEU A 474 -94.81 -11.22 87.74
N PHE A 475 -94.76 -12.37 88.39
CA PHE A 475 -94.00 -12.60 89.60
C PHE A 475 -93.01 -13.73 89.35
N TRP A 476 -91.74 -13.50 89.62
CA TRP A 476 -90.73 -14.54 89.64
C TRP A 476 -89.76 -14.28 90.79
N THR A 477 -89.08 -15.35 91.21
CA THR A 477 -87.92 -15.23 92.08
C THR A 477 -86.70 -15.00 91.19
N PRO A 478 -86.07 -13.81 91.25
CA PRO A 478 -84.85 -13.58 90.51
C PRO A 478 -83.77 -14.56 90.97
N PRO A 479 -82.91 -15.04 90.06
CA PRO A 479 -81.78 -15.88 90.46
C PRO A 479 -80.84 -15.09 91.38
N SER A 480 -79.97 -15.82 92.07
CA SER A 480 -78.95 -15.24 92.97
C SER A 480 -77.97 -14.31 92.26
N VAL A 481 -77.91 -14.36 90.93
CA VAL A 481 -77.14 -13.46 90.08
C VAL A 481 -78.09 -12.44 89.48
N GLN A 482 -77.79 -11.14 89.65
CA GLN A 482 -78.58 -10.07 89.03
C GLN A 482 -78.30 -10.01 87.53
N TYR A 483 -79.36 -9.91 86.73
CA TYR A 483 -79.28 -9.69 85.29
C TYR A 483 -79.84 -8.31 84.95
N ASP A 484 -79.14 -7.56 84.11
CA ASP A 484 -79.53 -6.20 83.72
C ASP A 484 -80.82 -6.18 82.89
N THR A 485 -81.05 -7.25 82.12
CA THR A 485 -82.20 -7.38 81.21
C THR A 485 -82.79 -8.78 81.28
N TYR A 486 -84.11 -8.84 81.37
CA TYR A 486 -84.91 -10.04 81.20
C TYR A 486 -85.70 -9.94 79.90
N HIS A 487 -85.62 -10.95 79.04
CA HIS A 487 -86.51 -11.06 77.89
C HIS A 487 -87.70 -11.92 78.26
N ILE A 488 -88.89 -11.32 78.25
CA ILE A 488 -90.14 -11.96 78.60
C ILE A 488 -90.90 -12.25 77.33
N THR A 489 -91.14 -13.52 77.07
CA THR A 489 -91.82 -13.98 75.86
C THR A 489 -93.24 -14.39 76.21
N PHE A 490 -94.22 -13.71 75.62
CA PHE A 490 -95.63 -14.07 75.72
C PHE A 490 -96.05 -14.86 74.48
N THR A 491 -96.63 -16.02 74.71
CA THR A 491 -97.12 -16.90 73.65
C THR A 491 -98.61 -17.14 73.84
N SER A 492 -99.44 -16.58 72.96
CA SER A 492 -100.89 -16.79 73.01
C SER A 492 -101.26 -18.13 72.38
N ARG A 493 -102.06 -18.94 73.08
CA ARG A 493 -102.67 -20.18 72.56
C ARG A 493 -104.16 -19.94 72.24
N ALA A 494 -104.45 -19.14 71.22
CA ALA A 494 -105.79 -19.05 70.63
C ALA A 494 -105.70 -19.27 69.11
N SER A 495 -106.33 -20.37 68.64
CA SER A 495 -106.58 -20.81 67.25
C SER A 495 -105.49 -20.58 66.17
N THR A 496 -104.87 -21.68 65.73
CA THR A 496 -104.10 -21.94 64.49
C THR A 496 -102.96 -21.01 64.04
N ALA A 497 -102.65 -19.91 64.73
CA ALA A 497 -101.42 -19.14 64.50
C ALA A 497 -100.81 -18.66 65.82
N SER A 498 -99.66 -19.24 66.19
CA SER A 498 -98.88 -18.81 67.35
C SER A 498 -98.22 -17.46 67.05
N ARG A 499 -98.75 -16.37 67.61
CA ARG A 499 -98.04 -15.08 67.67
C ARG A 499 -97.23 -15.02 68.96
N THR A 500 -95.93 -14.82 68.79
CA THR A 500 -94.98 -14.64 69.89
C THR A 500 -94.66 -13.15 70.00
N HIS A 501 -94.91 -12.57 71.16
CA HIS A 501 -94.52 -11.19 71.46
C HIS A 501 -93.39 -11.22 72.48
N ILE A 502 -92.25 -10.63 72.13
CA ILE A 502 -91.09 -10.51 73.00
C ILE A 502 -91.09 -9.11 73.59
N LEU A 503 -91.17 -9.01 74.90
CA LEU A 503 -91.03 -7.77 75.65
C LEU A 503 -89.71 -7.83 76.41
N SER A 504 -88.82 -6.89 76.13
CA SER A 504 -87.56 -6.74 76.84
C SER A 504 -87.80 -5.88 78.07
N TYR A 505 -87.57 -6.44 79.25
CA TYR A 505 -87.67 -5.75 80.52
C TYR A 505 -86.26 -5.55 81.08
N THR A 506 -85.76 -4.32 81.05
CA THR A 506 -84.54 -3.92 81.75
C THR A 506 -84.87 -3.61 83.20
N SER A 507 -84.22 -4.33 84.12
CA SER A 507 -84.31 -4.04 85.55
C SER A 507 -83.37 -2.86 85.83
N SER A 508 -83.89 -1.63 85.83
CA SER A 508 -83.15 -0.49 86.36
C SER A 508 -83.10 -0.62 87.88
N LEU A 509 -81.92 -0.96 88.41
CA LEU A 509 -81.56 -0.66 89.80
C LEU A 509 -81.19 0.81 89.93
#